data_AF-A0AA86NBZ6-F1
#
_entry.id   AF-A0AA86NBZ6-F1
#
_cell.length_a   1.000
_cell.length_b   1.000
_cell.length_c   1.000
_cell.angle_alpha   90.00
_cell.angle_beta   90.00
_cell.angle_gamma   90.00
#
_symmetry.space_group_name_H-M   'P 1'
#
loop_
_entity.id
_entity.type
_entity.pdbx_description
1 polymer ?
#
loop_
_entity_poly.entity_id
_entity_poly.type
_entity_poly.pdbx_seq_one_letter_code
_entity_poly.pdbx_strand_id
1 'polypeptide(L)'
;MNKELSQSDYDEESNYSESTQEELIEEYRDIDDFENYEVSNLGQVRNKSTGRILKPCDIGKGYLQVCLYQNKIMKTCYIHRLVAQAFLENPNNYKEVDHVDCVPSNNNVYNLRWCSKSENNKNRNGNNFGNQFIFIDQLPEDAVEVWYYSSYYFEGYYWSETLNQLYFNNGVRIREVIPIKHGECYVCCCRSKQNDNIQMSMIKLQKGLFNNQ
;
A
#
# COMPACT_ATOMS: atom_id res chain seq x y z
N MET A 1 48.28 -36.16 38.00
CA MET A 1 49.11 -35.27 37.17
C MET A 1 48.48 -35.30 35.79
N ASN A 2 47.48 -34.45 35.61
CA ASN A 2 46.54 -34.50 34.50
C ASN A 2 47.16 -33.79 33.30
N LYS A 3 47.19 -34.47 32.16
CA LYS A 3 47.52 -33.89 30.86
C LYS A 3 46.23 -33.87 30.06
N GLU A 4 45.65 -32.69 29.92
CA GLU A 4 44.49 -32.45 29.05
C GLU A 4 44.92 -32.61 27.58
N LEU A 5 44.10 -33.31 26.80
CA LEU A 5 44.25 -33.51 25.37
C LEU A 5 43.07 -32.84 24.65
N SER A 6 43.37 -32.40 23.44
CA SER A 6 42.83 -31.27 22.70
C SER A 6 41.40 -31.41 22.17
N GLN A 7 40.68 -30.29 22.22
CA GLN A 7 39.47 -30.02 21.45
C GLN A 7 39.87 -29.75 19.98
N SER A 8 39.71 -30.74 19.11
CA SER A 8 39.65 -30.54 17.66
C SER A 8 38.53 -31.40 17.10
N ASP A 9 37.89 -30.90 16.04
CA ASP A 9 36.95 -31.59 15.16
C ASP A 9 35.46 -31.45 15.54
N TYR A 10 34.97 -30.20 15.52
CA TYR A 10 33.65 -29.88 14.95
C TYR A 10 33.76 -28.55 14.21
N ASP A 11 34.24 -28.65 12.98
CA ASP A 11 34.20 -27.59 11.97
C ASP A 11 32.78 -27.42 11.42
N GLU A 12 32.51 -26.18 11.02
CA GLU A 12 31.56 -25.77 9.97
C GLU A 12 30.08 -26.13 10.12
N GLU A 13 29.29 -25.18 10.65
CA GLU A 13 28.07 -24.66 10.01
C GLU A 13 27.29 -23.79 11.00
N SER A 14 27.38 -22.46 10.82
CA SER A 14 26.23 -21.53 10.88
C SER A 14 26.70 -20.07 11.00
N ASN A 15 27.34 -19.54 9.95
CA ASN A 15 27.14 -18.13 9.63
C ASN A 15 25.79 -18.01 8.92
N TYR A 16 24.71 -18.24 9.67
CA TYR A 16 23.35 -18.15 9.17
C TYR A 16 22.92 -16.69 9.22
N SER A 17 23.18 -16.03 8.09
CA SER A 17 22.53 -14.80 7.62
C SER A 17 22.28 -13.74 8.69
N GLU A 18 23.29 -12.91 8.95
CA GLU A 18 23.02 -11.50 9.15
C GLU A 18 22.22 -11.03 7.93
N SER A 19 20.91 -10.92 8.11
CA SER A 19 20.03 -10.29 7.14
C SER A 19 20.61 -8.90 6.89
N THR A 20 21.18 -8.71 5.72
CA THR A 20 21.52 -7.40 5.20
C THR A 20 20.23 -6.61 5.14
N GLN A 21 19.94 -5.84 6.20
CA GLN A 21 19.16 -4.64 6.06
C GLN A 21 19.98 -3.78 5.10
N GLU A 22 19.69 -3.87 3.81
CA GLU A 22 20.14 -2.86 2.86
C GLU A 22 19.63 -1.53 3.41
N GLU A 23 20.53 -0.75 4.01
CA GLU A 23 20.25 0.64 4.36
C GLU A 23 19.85 1.32 3.05
N LEU A 24 18.56 1.55 2.86
CA LEU A 24 18.05 2.35 1.77
C LEU A 24 18.69 3.73 1.86
N ILE A 25 19.71 3.96 1.03
CA ILE A 25 20.42 5.23 0.99
C ILE A 25 19.41 6.32 0.65
N GLU A 26 19.37 7.37 1.47
CA GLU A 26 18.53 8.52 1.19
C GLU A 26 19.08 9.25 -0.05
N GLU A 27 18.35 9.18 -1.15
CA GLU A 27 18.68 9.83 -2.42
C GLU A 27 17.89 11.12 -2.53
N TYR A 28 18.55 12.21 -2.94
CA TYR A 28 17.91 13.49 -3.24
C TYR A 28 17.92 13.77 -4.74
N ARG A 29 16.80 14.30 -5.26
CA ARG A 29 16.62 14.71 -6.65
C ARG A 29 16.09 16.13 -6.74
N ASP A 30 16.45 16.81 -7.83
CA ASP A 30 15.99 18.17 -8.09
C ASP A 30 14.46 18.22 -8.25
N ILE A 31 13.86 19.33 -7.79
CA ILE A 31 12.44 19.57 -7.95
C ILE A 31 12.21 20.42 -9.20
N ASP A 32 11.40 19.91 -10.13
CA ASP A 32 10.98 20.64 -11.33
C ASP A 32 10.36 22.01 -10.98
N ASP A 33 10.70 23.03 -11.77
CA ASP A 33 10.35 24.44 -11.57
C ASP A 33 10.96 25.12 -10.32
N PHE A 34 11.77 24.43 -9.51
CA PHE A 34 12.34 24.93 -8.25
C PHE A 34 13.84 24.61 -8.13
N GLU A 35 14.68 25.24 -8.96
CA GLU A 35 16.12 24.97 -9.11
C GLU A 35 16.95 24.97 -7.81
N ASN A 36 16.48 25.68 -6.78
CA ASN A 36 17.18 25.81 -5.50
C ASN A 36 16.83 24.70 -4.49
N TYR A 37 15.96 23.77 -4.85
CA TYR A 37 15.41 22.78 -3.94
C TYR A 37 15.50 21.37 -4.51
N GLU A 38 15.66 20.43 -3.61
CA GLU A 38 15.68 19.00 -3.90
C GLU A 38 14.82 18.26 -2.86
N VAL A 39 14.29 17.12 -3.27
CA VAL A 39 13.44 16.25 -2.46
C VAL A 39 14.06 14.87 -2.35
N SER A 40 14.00 14.26 -1.17
CA SER A 40 14.48 12.90 -0.96
C SER A 40 13.43 11.83 -1.23
N ASN A 41 13.89 10.61 -1.50
CA ASN A 41 13.04 9.42 -1.57
C ASN A 41 12.30 9.12 -0.24
N LEU A 42 12.72 9.71 0.88
CA LEU A 42 12.04 9.60 2.19
C LEU A 42 11.06 10.76 2.46
N GLY A 43 10.93 11.72 1.55
CA GLY A 43 10.00 12.84 1.67
C GLY A 43 10.55 14.04 2.44
N GLN A 44 11.88 14.18 2.55
CA GLN A 44 12.49 15.41 3.04
C GLN A 44 12.68 16.39 1.90
N VAL A 45 12.38 17.67 2.13
CA VAL A 45 12.64 18.73 1.15
C VAL A 45 13.70 19.65 1.73
N ARG A 46 14.74 19.95 0.95
CA ARG A 46 15.82 20.82 1.39
C ARG A 46 16.19 21.85 0.36
N ASN A 47 16.82 22.92 0.82
CA ASN A 47 17.47 23.88 -0.06
C ASN A 47 18.84 23.33 -0.47
N LYS A 48 19.09 23.24 -1.78
CA LYS A 48 20.29 22.63 -2.38
C LYS A 48 21.59 23.32 -1.96
N SER A 49 21.59 24.65 -1.93
CA SER A 49 22.79 25.44 -1.64
C SER A 49 23.15 25.49 -0.15
N THR A 50 22.14 25.52 0.72
CA THR A 50 22.35 25.67 2.18
C THR A 50 22.27 24.36 2.94
N GLY A 51 21.79 23.27 2.31
CA GLY A 51 21.50 21.99 2.96
C GLY A 51 20.36 22.04 3.97
N ARG A 52 19.70 23.19 4.15
CA ARG A 52 18.65 23.38 5.15
C ARG A 52 17.42 22.55 4.77
N ILE A 53 17.02 21.63 5.65
CA ILE A 53 15.73 20.92 5.57
C ILE A 53 14.59 21.91 5.86
N LEU A 54 13.59 21.91 5.00
CA LEU A 54 12.38 22.72 5.16
C LEU A 54 11.45 22.03 6.15
N LYS A 55 10.83 22.82 7.03
CA LYS A 55 9.83 22.30 7.97
C LYS A 55 8.50 22.06 7.24
N PRO A 56 7.97 20.83 7.23
CA PRO A 56 6.65 20.56 6.68
C PRO A 56 5.54 21.24 7.50
N CYS A 57 4.46 21.59 6.82
CA CYS A 57 3.21 22.05 7.41
C CYS A 57 2.11 21.00 7.14
N ASP A 58 1.42 20.55 8.18
CA ASP A 58 0.21 19.73 8.03
C ASP A 58 -0.99 20.63 7.76
N ILE A 59 -1.69 20.40 6.66
CA ILE A 59 -2.91 21.15 6.29
C ILE A 59 -4.19 20.55 6.86
N GLY A 60 -4.06 19.49 7.65
CA GLY A 60 -5.16 18.70 8.17
C GLY A 60 -5.27 17.33 7.48
N LYS A 61 -5.71 16.33 8.24
CA LYS A 61 -5.80 14.92 7.83
C LYS A 61 -4.44 14.27 7.48
N GLY A 62 -3.32 14.89 7.87
CA GLY A 62 -1.97 14.34 7.73
C GLY A 62 -1.24 14.69 6.43
N TYR A 63 -1.84 15.47 5.53
CA TYR A 63 -1.19 15.87 4.28
C TYR A 63 -0.14 16.96 4.54
N LEU A 64 1.12 16.63 4.27
CA LEU A 64 2.24 17.54 4.47
C LEU A 64 2.55 18.37 3.22
N GLN A 65 2.80 19.66 3.43
CA GLN A 65 3.22 20.61 2.40
C GLN A 65 4.43 21.45 2.82
N VAL A 66 5.11 22.03 1.84
CA VAL A 66 6.20 23.00 2.01
C VAL A 66 5.98 24.20 1.09
N CYS A 67 6.53 25.35 1.49
CA CYS A 67 6.57 26.54 0.64
C CYS A 67 7.92 26.62 -0.07
N LEU A 68 7.90 26.61 -1.40
CA LEU A 68 9.08 26.75 -2.26
C LEU A 68 9.05 28.10 -2.97
N TYR A 69 10.22 28.64 -3.27
CA TYR A 69 10.36 29.93 -3.95
C TYR A 69 11.06 29.76 -5.29
N GLN A 70 10.45 30.28 -6.35
CA GLN A 70 11.10 30.42 -7.66
C GLN A 70 10.93 31.86 -8.13
N ASN A 71 12.02 32.52 -8.54
CA ASN A 71 11.99 33.91 -9.03
C ASN A 71 11.21 34.89 -8.11
N LYS A 72 11.41 34.76 -6.79
CA LYS A 72 10.71 35.53 -5.73
C LYS A 72 9.19 35.27 -5.60
N ILE A 73 8.65 34.32 -6.35
CA ILE A 73 7.26 33.87 -6.23
C ILE A 73 7.23 32.63 -5.33
N MET A 74 6.41 32.67 -4.29
CA MET A 74 6.19 31.54 -3.39
C MET A 74 5.09 30.65 -3.95
N LYS A 75 5.31 29.33 -3.93
CA LYS A 75 4.27 28.32 -4.20
C LYS A 75 4.26 27.29 -3.09
N THR A 76 3.06 26.88 -2.70
CA THR A 76 2.88 25.80 -1.75
C THR A 76 2.73 24.48 -2.49
N CYS A 77 3.54 23.49 -2.11
CA CYS A 77 3.64 22.20 -2.78
C CYS A 77 3.46 21.05 -1.78
N TYR A 78 2.70 20.02 -2.15
CA TYR A 78 2.55 18.82 -1.36
C TYR A 78 3.78 17.92 -1.46
N ILE A 79 4.27 17.42 -0.32
CA ILE A 79 5.50 16.61 -0.28
C ILE A 79 5.34 15.33 -1.08
N HIS A 80 4.25 14.57 -0.90
CA HIS A 80 4.01 13.34 -1.67
C HIS A 80 4.04 13.57 -3.20
N ARG A 81 3.60 14.75 -3.68
CA ARG A 81 3.67 15.07 -5.11
C ARG A 81 5.09 15.35 -5.56
N LEU A 82 5.86 16.10 -4.78
CA LEU A 82 7.26 16.37 -5.08
C LEU A 82 8.05 15.08 -5.18
N VAL A 83 7.88 14.16 -4.22
CA VAL A 83 8.52 12.84 -4.24
C VAL A 83 8.07 12.03 -5.47
N ALA A 84 6.77 11.91 -5.71
CA ALA A 84 6.27 11.14 -6.85
C ALA A 84 6.73 11.70 -8.20
N GLN A 85 6.82 13.01 -8.35
CA GLN A 85 7.32 13.64 -9.59
C GLN A 85 8.81 13.39 -9.81
N ALA A 86 9.62 13.41 -8.75
CA ALA A 86 11.07 13.24 -8.85
C ALA A 86 11.50 11.77 -9.00
N PHE A 87 10.75 10.83 -8.43
CA PHE A 87 11.18 9.43 -8.30
C PHE A 87 10.33 8.40 -9.06
N LEU A 88 9.07 8.70 -9.38
CA LEU A 88 8.15 7.74 -10.00
C LEU A 88 7.82 8.13 -11.43
N GLU A 89 7.98 7.19 -12.36
CA GLU A 89 7.51 7.37 -13.73
C GLU A 89 5.98 7.47 -13.76
N ASN A 90 5.47 8.33 -14.64
CA ASN A 90 4.03 8.54 -14.84
C ASN A 90 3.63 8.37 -16.32
N PRO A 91 3.80 7.15 -16.90
CA PRO A 91 3.55 6.91 -18.32
C PRO A 91 2.09 7.17 -18.73
N ASN A 92 1.16 7.02 -17.78
CA ASN A 92 -0.27 7.22 -18.01
C ASN A 92 -0.74 8.66 -17.74
N ASN A 93 0.17 9.57 -17.37
CA ASN A 93 -0.10 10.97 -17.07
C ASN A 93 -1.23 11.16 -16.03
N TYR A 94 -1.22 10.33 -14.99
CA TYR A 94 -2.16 10.43 -13.88
C TYR A 94 -1.93 11.73 -13.09
N LYS A 95 -3.02 12.26 -12.53
CA LYS A 95 -3.00 13.53 -11.78
C LYS A 95 -2.94 13.34 -10.28
N GLU A 96 -3.35 12.17 -9.80
CA GLU A 96 -3.46 11.84 -8.38
C GLU A 96 -2.28 10.95 -7.97
N VAL A 97 -1.77 11.22 -6.77
CA VAL A 97 -0.80 10.36 -6.09
C VAL A 97 -1.52 9.77 -4.88
N ASP A 98 -1.41 8.46 -4.71
CA ASP A 98 -2.04 7.68 -3.66
C ASP A 98 -0.98 7.13 -2.70
N HIS A 99 -1.34 7.10 -1.42
CA HIS A 99 -0.54 6.49 -0.36
C HIS A 99 -0.99 5.04 -0.19
N VAL A 100 -0.11 4.09 -0.49
CA VAL A 100 -0.40 2.64 -0.45
C VAL A 100 -0.94 2.22 0.93
N ASP A 101 -0.28 2.68 2.00
CA ASP A 101 -0.66 2.44 3.39
C ASP A 101 -1.83 3.30 3.90
N CYS A 102 -2.29 4.26 3.08
CA CYS A 102 -3.31 5.26 3.43
C CYS A 102 -2.97 6.14 4.64
N VAL A 103 -1.67 6.33 4.94
CA VAL A 103 -1.13 7.26 5.94
C VAL A 103 -0.53 8.46 5.20
N PRO A 104 -1.26 9.60 5.10
CA PRO A 104 -0.83 10.73 4.27
C PRO A 104 0.48 11.40 4.69
N SER A 105 0.92 11.18 5.93
CA SER A 105 2.19 11.69 6.44
C SER A 105 3.40 10.83 6.04
N ASN A 106 3.20 9.59 5.60
CA ASN A 106 4.26 8.70 5.14
C ASN A 106 4.56 8.98 3.66
N ASN A 107 5.47 9.94 3.41
CA ASN A 107 5.82 10.39 2.05
C ASN A 107 7.03 9.63 1.47
N ASN A 108 7.34 8.44 1.97
CA ASN A 108 8.35 7.58 1.38
C ASN A 108 7.94 7.18 -0.05
N VAL A 109 8.87 7.23 -1.01
CA VAL A 109 8.62 6.89 -2.42
C VAL A 109 7.96 5.53 -2.59
N TYR A 110 8.36 4.52 -1.81
CA TYR A 110 7.81 3.16 -1.89
C TYR A 110 6.37 3.08 -1.40
N ASN A 111 5.91 4.07 -0.64
CA ASN A 111 4.52 4.21 -0.20
C ASN A 111 3.66 5.03 -1.18
N LEU A 112 4.23 5.56 -2.25
CA LEU A 112 3.54 6.43 -3.19
C LEU A 112 3.35 5.75 -4.55
N ARG A 113 2.22 6.03 -5.20
CA ARG A 113 1.99 5.62 -6.58
C ARG A 113 1.13 6.63 -7.33
N TRP A 114 1.39 6.77 -8.61
CA TRP A 114 0.48 7.47 -9.52
C TRP A 114 -0.77 6.63 -9.73
N CYS A 115 -1.95 7.24 -9.65
CA CYS A 115 -3.21 6.53 -9.84
C CYS A 115 -4.29 7.40 -10.49
N SER A 116 -5.28 6.74 -11.08
CA SER A 116 -6.52 7.37 -11.48
C SER A 116 -7.38 7.71 -10.26
N LYS A 117 -8.30 8.65 -10.44
CA LYS A 117 -9.32 9.00 -9.43
C LYS A 117 -10.14 7.79 -8.98
N SER A 118 -10.41 6.84 -9.87
CA SER A 118 -11.17 5.63 -9.54
C SER A 118 -10.38 4.71 -8.61
N GLU A 119 -9.10 4.49 -8.90
CA GLU A 119 -8.21 3.67 -8.08
C GLU A 119 -7.99 4.30 -6.70
N ASN A 120 -7.76 5.61 -6.62
CA ASN A 120 -7.66 6.32 -5.34
C ASN A 120 -8.93 6.14 -4.50
N ASN A 121 -10.11 6.26 -5.13
CA ASN A 121 -11.38 6.04 -4.43
C ASN A 121 -11.54 4.61 -3.92
N LYS A 122 -11.10 3.61 -4.68
CA LYS A 122 -11.06 2.19 -4.25
C LYS A 122 -10.07 1.98 -3.09
N ASN A 123 -9.03 2.80 -3.00
CA ASN A 123 -8.03 2.71 -1.94
C ASN A 123 -8.38 3.50 -0.67
N ARG A 124 -9.55 4.14 -0.55
CA ARG A 124 -9.88 4.92 0.66
C ARG A 124 -10.04 4.04 1.90
N ASN A 125 -9.43 4.44 3.01
CA ASN A 125 -9.76 3.92 4.34
C ASN A 125 -11.22 4.29 4.69
N GLY A 126 -12.05 3.28 4.90
CA GLY A 126 -13.47 3.41 5.20
C GLY A 126 -13.69 3.75 6.66
N ASN A 127 -13.32 4.95 7.09
CA ASN A 127 -13.46 5.38 8.49
C ASN A 127 -14.85 5.93 8.85
N ASN A 128 -15.89 5.71 8.04
CA ASN A 128 -17.19 6.33 8.30
C ASN A 128 -18.11 5.53 9.22
N PHE A 129 -17.77 4.28 9.61
CA PHE A 129 -18.66 3.44 10.43
C PHE A 129 -17.95 2.53 11.44
N GLY A 130 -16.72 2.85 11.88
CA GLY A 130 -16.02 2.07 12.91
C GLY A 130 -15.56 0.66 12.51
N ASN A 131 -15.79 0.25 11.26
CA ASN A 131 -15.27 -1.00 10.74
C ASN A 131 -13.80 -0.83 10.36
N GLN A 132 -12.90 -1.33 11.21
CA GLN A 132 -11.50 -1.49 10.86
C GLN A 132 -11.40 -2.52 9.74
N PHE A 133 -10.69 -2.18 8.66
CA PHE A 133 -10.29 -3.17 7.68
C PHE A 133 -9.09 -3.94 8.21
N ILE A 134 -9.13 -5.26 8.07
CA ILE A 134 -7.98 -6.13 8.31
C ILE A 134 -7.26 -6.25 6.98
N PHE A 135 -6.03 -5.71 6.91
CA PHE A 135 -5.17 -5.78 5.74
C PHE A 135 -4.15 -6.90 5.92
N ILE A 136 -3.83 -7.56 4.81
CA ILE A 136 -2.79 -8.60 4.74
C ILE A 136 -1.83 -8.27 3.60
N ASP A 137 -0.57 -8.70 3.74
CA ASP A 137 0.47 -8.43 2.74
C ASP A 137 0.36 -9.36 1.54
N GLN A 138 -0.14 -10.58 1.73
CA GLN A 138 -0.23 -11.62 0.70
C GLN A 138 -1.53 -12.40 0.84
N LEU A 139 -2.08 -12.84 -0.30
CA LEU A 139 -3.24 -13.73 -0.31
C LEU A 139 -2.84 -15.11 0.25
N PRO A 140 -3.75 -15.83 0.93
CA PRO A 140 -3.55 -17.23 1.26
C PRO A 140 -3.21 -18.05 0.01
N GLU A 141 -2.37 -19.07 0.16
CA GLU A 141 -1.93 -19.92 -0.96
C GLU A 141 -3.10 -20.64 -1.65
N ASP A 142 -4.14 -20.98 -0.88
CA ASP A 142 -5.35 -21.64 -1.38
C ASP A 142 -6.40 -20.66 -1.94
N ALA A 143 -6.10 -19.36 -1.99
CA ALA A 143 -7.08 -18.35 -2.40
C ALA A 143 -7.39 -18.44 -3.91
N VAL A 144 -8.64 -18.74 -4.23
CA VAL A 144 -9.15 -18.85 -5.61
C VAL A 144 -9.90 -17.59 -6.01
N GLU A 145 -9.63 -17.05 -7.20
CA GLU A 145 -10.36 -15.88 -7.71
C GLU A 145 -11.87 -16.18 -7.86
N VAL A 146 -12.69 -15.27 -7.35
CA VAL A 146 -14.15 -15.27 -7.54
C VAL A 146 -14.46 -14.29 -8.69
N TRP A 147 -14.60 -14.80 -9.91
CA TRP A 147 -14.86 -13.99 -11.10
C TRP A 147 -16.34 -13.99 -11.51
N TYR A 148 -17.16 -14.92 -10.98
CA TYR A 148 -18.60 -14.98 -11.25
C TYR A 148 -19.44 -15.47 -10.06
N TYR A 149 -20.57 -14.81 -9.81
CA TYR A 149 -21.55 -15.23 -8.80
C TYR A 149 -22.97 -14.74 -9.16
N SER A 150 -23.95 -15.65 -9.18
CA SER A 150 -25.39 -15.35 -9.34
C SER A 150 -25.72 -14.38 -10.49
N SER A 151 -25.08 -14.52 -11.66
CA SER A 151 -25.18 -13.66 -12.87
C SER A 151 -24.28 -12.42 -12.94
N TYR A 152 -23.49 -12.13 -11.91
CA TYR A 152 -22.59 -10.97 -11.89
C TYR A 152 -21.13 -11.38 -12.04
N TYR A 153 -20.36 -10.52 -12.70
CA TYR A 153 -18.91 -10.66 -12.82
C TYR A 153 -18.19 -9.77 -11.82
N PHE A 154 -17.06 -10.28 -11.32
CA PHE A 154 -16.27 -9.65 -10.27
C PHE A 154 -14.81 -9.57 -10.68
N GLU A 155 -14.07 -8.69 -10.00
CA GLU A 155 -12.63 -8.51 -10.17
C GLU A 155 -12.00 -8.24 -8.81
N GLY A 156 -10.86 -8.86 -8.55
CA GLY A 156 -10.10 -8.62 -7.31
C GLY A 156 -10.69 -9.28 -6.07
N TYR A 157 -11.66 -10.20 -6.21
CA TYR A 157 -12.19 -10.97 -5.09
C TYR A 157 -11.60 -12.38 -5.08
N TYR A 158 -11.19 -12.85 -3.91
CA TYR A 158 -10.52 -14.14 -3.75
C TYR A 158 -11.07 -14.88 -2.54
N TRP A 159 -11.35 -16.17 -2.68
CA TRP A 159 -11.91 -17.02 -1.65
C TRP A 159 -10.88 -18.04 -1.16
N SER A 160 -10.59 -18.06 0.13
CA SER A 160 -9.84 -19.15 0.78
C SER A 160 -10.82 -20.13 1.40
N GLU A 161 -10.79 -21.37 0.94
CA GLU A 161 -11.64 -22.43 1.48
C GLU A 161 -11.19 -22.82 2.89
N THR A 162 -9.87 -22.91 3.11
CA THR A 162 -9.28 -23.32 4.39
C THR A 162 -9.56 -22.31 5.51
N LEU A 163 -9.47 -21.01 5.20
CA LEU A 163 -9.73 -19.94 6.16
C LEU A 163 -11.20 -19.51 6.20
N ASN A 164 -12.01 -20.00 5.25
CA ASN A 164 -13.41 -19.62 5.10
C ASN A 164 -13.59 -18.09 5.06
N GLN A 165 -12.73 -17.42 4.28
CA GLN A 165 -12.61 -15.97 4.26
C GLN A 165 -12.55 -15.47 2.81
N LEU A 166 -13.29 -14.38 2.56
CA LEU A 166 -13.24 -13.66 1.30
C LEU A 166 -12.29 -12.47 1.42
N TYR A 167 -11.45 -12.27 0.42
CA TYR A 167 -10.50 -11.18 0.33
C TYR A 167 -10.82 -10.28 -0.86
N PHE A 168 -10.46 -9.01 -0.73
CA PHE A 168 -10.51 -8.05 -1.82
C PHE A 168 -9.12 -7.45 -2.03
N ASN A 169 -8.57 -7.66 -3.22
CA ASN A 169 -7.34 -7.06 -3.70
C ASN A 169 -7.66 -6.01 -4.76
N ASN A 170 -7.30 -4.75 -4.50
CA ASN A 170 -7.50 -3.65 -5.43
C ASN A 170 -6.27 -3.36 -6.32
N GLY A 171 -5.27 -4.25 -6.31
CA GLY A 171 -3.96 -4.07 -6.97
C GLY A 171 -2.94 -3.28 -6.15
N VAL A 172 -3.28 -2.90 -4.91
CA VAL A 172 -2.47 -2.06 -4.02
C VAL A 172 -2.28 -2.73 -2.68
N ARG A 173 -3.39 -3.24 -2.15
CA ARG A 173 -3.47 -3.90 -0.86
C ARG A 173 -4.57 -4.92 -0.89
N ILE A 174 -4.43 -5.90 -0.01
CA ILE A 174 -5.40 -6.96 0.16
C ILE A 174 -6.05 -6.75 1.51
N ARG A 175 -7.38 -6.82 1.54
CA ARG A 175 -8.16 -6.76 2.79
C ARG A 175 -9.09 -7.94 2.92
N GLU A 176 -9.39 -8.30 4.15
CA GLU A 176 -10.51 -9.18 4.45
C GLU A 176 -11.84 -8.47 4.18
N VAL A 177 -12.73 -9.15 3.49
CA VAL A 177 -14.13 -8.76 3.34
C VAL A 177 -14.88 -9.33 4.54
N ILE A 178 -15.13 -8.47 5.53
CA ILE A 178 -15.80 -8.89 6.77
C ILE A 178 -17.25 -9.27 6.46
N PRO A 179 -17.67 -10.53 6.74
CA PRO A 179 -19.04 -10.95 6.53
C PRO A 179 -19.97 -10.26 7.52
N ILE A 180 -21.14 -9.85 7.06
CA ILE A 180 -22.20 -9.29 7.90
C ILE A 180 -23.31 -10.33 8.09
N LYS A 181 -23.91 -10.33 9.28
CA LYS A 181 -25.07 -11.19 9.56
C LYS A 181 -26.30 -10.65 8.81
N HIS A 182 -26.96 -11.51 8.06
CA HIS A 182 -28.19 -11.21 7.32
C HIS A 182 -29.22 -12.34 7.55
N GLY A 183 -30.12 -12.12 8.51
CA GLY A 183 -31.01 -13.17 9.00
C GLY A 183 -30.23 -14.30 9.68
N GLU A 184 -30.42 -15.53 9.22
CA GLU A 184 -29.72 -16.73 9.71
C GLU A 184 -28.41 -17.03 8.96
N CYS A 185 -28.06 -16.24 7.94
CA CYS A 185 -26.85 -16.44 7.15
C CYS A 185 -25.86 -15.28 7.29
N TYR A 186 -24.64 -15.49 6.82
CA TYR A 186 -23.61 -14.47 6.69
C TYR A 186 -23.38 -14.16 5.22
N VAL A 187 -23.22 -12.87 4.91
CA VAL A 187 -23.00 -12.39 3.54
C VAL A 187 -21.81 -11.42 3.49
N CYS A 188 -21.07 -11.48 2.40
CA CYS A 188 -20.01 -10.52 2.07
C CYS A 188 -20.55 -9.49 1.08
N CYS A 189 -20.48 -8.21 1.44
CA CYS A 189 -20.84 -7.12 0.54
C CYS A 189 -19.73 -6.87 -0.47
N CYS A 190 -20.03 -7.15 -1.73
CA CYS A 190 -19.09 -7.10 -2.85
C CYS A 190 -19.61 -6.16 -3.93
N ARG A 191 -18.73 -5.69 -4.81
CA ARG A 191 -19.07 -4.81 -5.92
C ARG A 191 -18.79 -5.49 -7.25
N SER A 192 -19.81 -5.57 -8.12
CA SER A 192 -19.64 -6.14 -9.46
C SER A 192 -18.74 -5.27 -10.34
N LYS A 193 -18.27 -5.80 -11.46
CA LYS A 193 -17.58 -5.03 -12.51
C LYS A 193 -18.43 -3.87 -13.04
N GLN A 194 -19.76 -4.01 -13.01
CA GLN A 194 -20.74 -2.98 -13.39
C GLN A 194 -21.09 -2.01 -12.24
N ASN A 195 -20.39 -2.10 -11.10
CA ASN A 195 -20.51 -1.22 -9.95
C ASN A 195 -21.79 -1.44 -9.10
N ASP A 196 -22.47 -2.57 -9.28
CA ASP A 196 -23.61 -3.01 -8.47
C ASP A 196 -23.17 -3.52 -7.10
N ASN A 197 -23.99 -3.28 -6.07
CA ASN A 197 -23.75 -3.83 -4.74
C ASN A 197 -24.39 -5.22 -4.63
N ILE A 198 -23.57 -6.26 -4.47
CA ILE A 198 -24.01 -7.66 -4.42
C ILE A 198 -23.65 -8.25 -3.07
N GLN A 199 -24.56 -9.05 -2.50
CA GLN A 199 -24.33 -9.81 -1.27
C GLN A 199 -24.02 -11.26 -1.63
N MET A 200 -22.76 -11.67 -1.47
CA MET A 200 -22.34 -13.05 -1.66
C MET A 200 -22.59 -13.84 -0.37
N SER A 201 -23.30 -14.95 -0.46
CA SER A 201 -23.56 -15.81 0.71
C SER A 201 -22.32 -16.62 1.05
N MET A 202 -21.89 -16.58 2.31
CA MET A 202 -20.77 -17.39 2.81
C MET A 202 -21.01 -18.89 2.58
N ILE A 203 -22.23 -19.36 2.82
CA ILE A 203 -22.60 -20.77 2.61
C ILE A 203 -22.47 -21.16 1.13
N LYS A 204 -22.80 -20.25 0.20
CA LYS A 204 -22.66 -20.53 -1.23
C LYS A 204 -21.20 -20.50 -1.67
N LEU A 205 -20.39 -19.59 -1.10
CA LEU A 205 -18.95 -19.55 -1.32
C LEU A 205 -18.28 -20.85 -0.83
N GLN A 206 -18.56 -21.29 0.40
CA GLN A 206 -18.07 -22.56 0.93
C GLN A 206 -18.42 -23.77 0.05
N LYS A 207 -19.60 -23.76 -0.58
CA LYS A 207 -20.05 -24.84 -1.47
C LYS A 207 -19.45 -24.76 -2.88
N GLY A 208 -18.54 -23.81 -3.15
CA GLY A 208 -17.99 -23.59 -4.49
C GLY A 208 -19.03 -23.11 -5.50
N LEU A 209 -20.13 -22.49 -5.06
CA LEU A 209 -21.21 -21.99 -5.92
C LEU A 209 -20.89 -20.59 -6.49
N PHE A 210 -19.67 -20.46 -6.99
CA PHE A 210 -19.14 -19.33 -7.73
C PHE A 210 -18.33 -19.89 -8.91
N ASN A 211 -18.11 -19.09 -9.95
CA ASN A 211 -17.41 -19.51 -11.17
C ASN A 211 -18.07 -20.64 -11.98
N ASN A 212 -19.29 -21.08 -11.60
CA ASN A 212 -20.11 -22.01 -12.38
C ASN A 212 -21.16 -21.20 -13.16
N GLN A 213 -21.04 -21.17 -14.49
CA GLN A 213 -22.05 -20.57 -15.40
C GLN A 213 -23.24 -21.51 -15.59
#